data_AF-A0A8X6LJ27-F1
#
_entry.id   AF-A0A8X6LJ27-F1
#
_cell.length_a   1.000
_cell.length_b   1.000
_cell.length_c   1.000
_cell.angle_alpha   90.00
_cell.angle_beta   90.00
_cell.angle_gamma   90.00
#
_symmetry.space_group_name_H-M   'P 1'
#
loop_
_entity.id
_entity.type
_entity.pdbx_description
1 polymer ?
#
loop_
_entity_poly.entity_id
_entity_poly.type
_entity_poly.pdbx_seq_one_letter_code
_entity_poly.pdbx_strand_id
1 'polypeptide(L)'
;MLLDKLQTRTSKANIVWLNWPNTCAVEEVPGTNQKYWTECKYWMNREICGVKTVLRYECCEGFHQIGKNGGCFGVKPMTDVVKTARDLGATTFVDYLNEAGLTERLTTPGEAITLFAPTNEAFQVNTVFFFHLMLRKDSTNLGKISLHFVKL
;
A
#
# COMPACT_ATOMS: atom_id res chain seq x y z
N MET A 1 -24.44 -2.26 27.65
CA MET A 1 -24.04 -3.66 27.35
C MET A 1 -23.43 -3.83 25.94
N LEU A 2 -22.74 -2.82 25.38
CA LEU A 2 -22.08 -2.93 24.06
C LEU A 2 -20.65 -2.34 24.08
N LEU A 3 -19.92 -2.53 25.18
CA LEU A 3 -18.49 -2.20 25.26
C LEU A 3 -17.60 -3.39 25.65
N ASP A 4 -18.16 -4.56 25.98
CA ASP A 4 -17.38 -5.69 26.52
C ASP A 4 -16.90 -6.73 25.49
N LYS A 5 -17.11 -6.53 24.18
CA LYS A 5 -16.72 -7.53 23.15
C LYS A 5 -15.51 -7.18 22.28
N LEU A 6 -14.93 -5.98 22.40
CA LEU A 6 -13.68 -5.64 21.70
C LEU A 6 -12.42 -6.17 22.39
N GLN A 7 -12.58 -6.89 23.50
CA GLN A 7 -11.51 -7.37 24.37
C GLN A 7 -11.19 -8.85 24.17
N THR A 8 -11.18 -9.33 22.93
CA THR A 8 -10.57 -10.62 22.63
C THR A 8 -9.18 -10.41 22.02
N ARG A 9 -8.21 -10.23 22.93
CA ARG A 9 -6.75 -10.32 22.70
C ARG A 9 -6.03 -9.15 22.01
N THR A 10 -6.47 -7.91 22.21
CA THR A 10 -5.59 -6.76 21.99
C THR A 10 -4.61 -6.62 23.17
N SER A 11 -3.31 -6.76 22.92
CA SER A 11 -2.29 -6.42 23.92
C SER A 11 -2.47 -4.95 24.34
N LYS A 12 -2.01 -4.55 25.54
CA LYS A 12 -2.05 -3.13 25.98
C LYS A 12 -1.45 -2.19 24.91
N ALA A 13 -0.48 -2.66 24.13
CA ALA A 13 0.10 -1.92 23.00
C ALA A 13 -0.93 -1.60 21.91
N ASN A 14 -1.78 -2.56 21.52
CA ASN A 14 -2.78 -2.38 20.45
C ASN A 14 -3.87 -1.34 20.82
N ILE A 15 -4.20 -1.20 22.10
CA ILE A 15 -5.14 -0.17 22.58
C ILE A 15 -4.52 1.23 22.44
N VAL A 16 -3.21 1.36 22.65
CA VAL A 16 -2.49 2.63 22.49
C VAL A 16 -2.52 3.09 21.02
N TRP A 17 -2.30 2.19 20.07
CA TRP A 17 -2.34 2.49 18.63
C TRP A 17 -3.68 3.04 18.14
N LEU A 18 -4.79 2.45 18.58
CA LEU A 18 -6.16 2.85 18.20
C LEU A 18 -6.52 4.30 18.59
N ASN A 19 -5.86 4.82 19.62
CA ASN A 19 -6.12 6.16 20.14
C ASN A 19 -5.30 7.25 19.45
N TRP A 20 -4.29 6.89 18.66
CA TRP A 20 -3.52 7.86 17.91
C TRP A 20 -4.25 8.26 16.61
N PRO A 21 -4.16 9.54 16.20
CA PRO A 21 -4.70 9.97 14.92
C PRO A 21 -3.89 9.35 13.76
N ASN A 22 -4.54 9.20 12.60
CA ASN A 22 -3.94 8.66 11.38
C ASN A 22 -3.30 7.28 11.56
N THR A 23 -3.86 6.46 12.43
CA THR A 23 -3.53 5.04 12.58
C THR A 23 -4.47 4.20 11.74
N CYS A 24 -3.90 3.33 10.90
CA CYS A 24 -4.61 2.40 10.06
C CYS A 24 -4.47 0.97 10.59
N ALA A 25 -5.48 0.14 10.35
CA ALA A 25 -5.49 -1.26 10.75
C ALA A 25 -5.11 -2.16 9.56
N VAL A 26 -4.23 -3.12 9.81
CA VAL A 26 -3.77 -4.10 8.82
C VAL A 26 -4.13 -5.49 9.32
N GLU A 27 -5.00 -6.18 8.59
CA GLU A 27 -5.34 -7.58 8.87
C GLU A 27 -4.34 -8.49 8.14
N GLU A 28 -3.58 -9.26 8.89
CA GLU A 28 -2.67 -10.27 8.34
C GLU A 28 -3.30 -11.65 8.48
N VAL A 29 -3.22 -12.47 7.43
CA VAL A 29 -3.70 -13.86 7.46
C VAL A 29 -2.56 -14.78 7.89
N PRO A 30 -2.61 -15.41 9.09
CA PRO A 30 -1.57 -16.31 9.56
C PRO A 30 -1.26 -17.42 8.56
N GLY A 31 0.03 -17.75 8.40
CA GLY A 31 0.48 -18.79 7.48
C GLY A 31 0.54 -18.35 6.00
N THR A 32 0.22 -17.08 5.71
CA THR A 32 0.36 -16.48 4.37
C THR A 32 1.06 -15.14 4.47
N ASN A 33 1.42 -14.55 3.32
CA ASN A 33 1.90 -13.16 3.23
C ASN A 33 0.77 -12.16 2.92
N GLN A 34 -0.50 -12.59 2.98
CA GLN A 34 -1.63 -11.72 2.64
C GLN A 34 -1.91 -10.72 3.75
N LYS A 35 -2.04 -9.45 3.35
CA LYS A 35 -2.34 -8.32 4.22
C LYS A 35 -3.49 -7.52 3.63
N TYR A 36 -4.38 -7.05 4.48
CA TYR A 36 -5.51 -6.23 4.09
C TYR A 36 -5.49 -4.93 4.89
N TRP A 37 -5.26 -3.82 4.20
CA TRP A 37 -5.34 -2.49 4.78
C TRP A 37 -6.80 -2.06 4.85
N THR A 38 -7.29 -1.74 6.05
CA THR A 38 -8.68 -1.33 6.24
C THR A 38 -8.77 -0.08 7.11
N GLU A 39 -9.70 0.81 6.77
CA GLU A 39 -10.10 1.94 7.61
C GLU A 39 -11.19 1.56 8.62
N CYS A 40 -11.67 0.31 8.56
CA CYS A 40 -12.83 -0.16 9.31
C CYS A 40 -12.52 -0.37 10.80
N LYS A 41 -12.78 0.65 11.62
CA LYS A 41 -12.77 0.54 13.09
C LYS A 41 -13.80 -0.43 13.67
N TYR A 42 -14.88 -0.71 12.93
CA TYR A 42 -16.04 -1.45 13.45
C TYR A 42 -16.07 -2.96 13.10
N TRP A 43 -15.25 -3.40 12.14
CA TRP A 43 -15.30 -4.76 11.59
C TRP A 43 -13.95 -5.48 11.72
N MET A 44 -13.43 -5.52 12.95
CA MET A 44 -12.15 -6.15 13.29
C MET A 44 -12.34 -7.61 13.71
N ASN A 45 -11.39 -8.50 13.35
CA ASN A 45 -11.40 -9.97 13.58
C ASN A 45 -12.26 -10.77 12.60
N ARG A 46 -12.17 -10.48 11.30
CA ARG A 46 -12.79 -11.33 10.27
C ARG A 46 -12.03 -12.65 10.13
N GLU A 47 -12.75 -13.67 9.69
CA GLU A 47 -12.12 -14.87 9.16
C GLU A 47 -11.99 -14.71 7.65
N ILE A 48 -10.77 -14.79 7.15
CA ILE A 48 -10.47 -14.76 5.73
C ILE A 48 -10.08 -16.18 5.33
N CYS A 49 -10.84 -16.76 4.41
CA CYS A 49 -10.66 -18.15 3.96
C CYS A 49 -10.67 -19.17 5.13
N GLY A 50 -11.51 -18.94 6.15
CA GLY A 50 -11.61 -19.79 7.34
C GLY A 50 -10.43 -19.65 8.33
N VAL A 51 -9.51 -18.72 8.08
CA VAL A 51 -8.39 -18.42 8.97
C VAL A 51 -8.69 -17.11 9.70
N LYS A 52 -8.60 -17.16 11.04
CA LYS A 52 -8.73 -15.97 11.87
C LYS A 52 -7.53 -15.03 11.63
N THR A 53 -7.80 -13.81 11.21
CA THR A 53 -6.77 -12.81 10.96
C THR A 53 -6.15 -12.26 12.24
N VAL A 54 -4.91 -11.78 12.12
CA VAL A 54 -4.21 -11.05 13.17
C VAL A 54 -4.22 -9.58 12.81
N LEU A 55 -4.78 -8.77 13.70
CA LEU A 55 -4.86 -7.33 13.52
C LEU A 55 -3.56 -6.64 13.96
N ARG A 56 -2.98 -5.84 13.07
CA ARG A 56 -1.86 -4.94 13.32
C ARG A 56 -2.26 -3.49 13.09
N TYR A 57 -1.46 -2.59 13.64
CA TYR A 57 -1.64 -1.15 13.49
C TYR A 57 -0.35 -0.51 13.00
N GLU A 58 -0.51 0.42 12.08
CA GLU A 58 0.57 1.24 11.54
C GLU A 58 0.07 2.63 11.22
N CYS A 59 0.97 3.55 10.88
CA CYS A 59 0.55 4.85 10.37
C CYS A 59 -0.10 4.70 9.00
N CYS A 60 -1.23 5.37 8.81
CA CYS A 60 -1.87 5.47 7.51
C CYS A 60 -0.92 6.07 6.46
N GLU A 61 -1.21 5.79 5.21
CA GLU A 61 -0.43 6.35 4.10
C GLU A 61 -0.45 7.87 4.12
N GLY A 62 0.70 8.47 3.82
CA GLY A 62 0.92 9.91 3.98
C GLY A 62 1.28 10.35 5.41
N PHE A 63 1.30 9.46 6.40
CA PHE A 63 1.67 9.80 7.78
C PHE A 63 2.87 8.99 8.30
N HIS A 64 3.58 9.57 9.26
CA HIS A 64 4.70 8.94 9.95
C HIS A 64 4.71 9.31 11.44
N GLN A 65 5.40 8.50 12.23
CA GLN A 65 5.57 8.76 13.66
C GLN A 65 6.59 9.87 13.89
N ILE A 66 6.28 10.76 14.84
CA ILE A 66 7.24 11.76 15.31
C ILE A 66 7.88 11.23 16.59
N GLY A 67 9.12 10.75 16.48
CA GLY A 67 9.88 10.17 17.59
C GLY A 67 9.49 8.72 17.95
N LYS A 68 10.26 8.08 18.84
CA LYS A 68 10.15 6.63 19.12
C LYS A 68 8.85 6.18 19.82
N ASN A 69 8.09 7.11 20.43
CA ASN A 69 6.86 6.83 21.18
C ASN A 69 5.68 7.73 20.75
N GLY A 70 5.82 8.47 19.64
CA GLY A 70 4.78 9.39 19.16
C GLY A 70 3.78 8.70 18.24
N GLY A 71 2.52 9.14 18.29
CA GLY A 71 1.52 8.78 17.29
C GLY A 71 1.84 9.29 15.89
N CYS A 72 0.95 8.97 14.94
CA CYS A 72 1.10 9.29 13.53
C CYS A 72 0.67 10.74 13.23
N PHE A 73 1.39 11.71 13.80
CA PHE A 73 1.15 13.14 13.59
C PHE A 73 1.94 13.74 12.42
N GLY A 74 3.05 13.11 12.05
CA GLY A 74 3.92 13.62 11.00
C GLY A 74 3.29 13.39 9.64
N VAL A 75 3.22 14.42 8.80
CA VAL A 75 2.76 14.32 7.41
C VAL A 75 3.96 14.08 6.51
N LYS A 76 3.91 13.04 5.68
CA LYS A 76 4.93 12.79 4.66
C LYS A 76 4.82 13.88 3.57
N PRO A 77 5.94 14.48 3.14
CA PRO A 77 5.91 15.49 2.08
C PRO A 77 5.41 14.86 0.77
N MET A 78 4.62 15.62 0.01
CA MET A 78 4.20 15.19 -1.31
C MET A 78 5.39 15.22 -2.27
N THR A 79 5.59 14.14 -3.01
CA THR A 79 6.66 14.00 -3.98
C THR A 79 6.10 13.52 -5.32
N ASP A 80 6.94 13.44 -6.35
CA ASP A 80 6.52 12.92 -7.64
C ASP A 80 6.03 11.45 -7.52
N VAL A 81 5.26 11.02 -8.51
CA VAL A 81 4.61 9.70 -8.50
C VAL A 81 5.61 8.54 -8.52
N VAL A 82 6.80 8.74 -9.11
CA VAL A 82 7.84 7.71 -9.22
C VAL A 82 8.54 7.52 -7.88
N LYS A 83 8.88 8.63 -7.22
CA LYS A 83 9.42 8.61 -5.85
C LYS A 83 8.41 8.05 -4.86
N THR A 84 7.15 8.45 -4.97
CA THR A 84 6.06 7.92 -4.14
C THR A 84 5.90 6.40 -4.31
N ALA A 85 5.93 5.89 -5.55
CA ALA A 85 5.89 4.44 -5.80
C ALA A 85 7.08 3.70 -5.17
N ARG A 86 8.29 4.28 -5.24
CA ARG A 86 9.48 3.73 -4.60
C ARG A 86 9.35 3.70 -3.08
N ASP A 87 8.87 4.78 -2.47
CA ASP A 87 8.66 4.90 -1.01
C ASP A 87 7.60 3.92 -0.48
N LEU A 88 6.65 3.51 -1.33
CA LEU A 88 5.64 2.49 -1.04
C LEU A 88 6.16 1.06 -1.21
N GLY A 89 7.41 0.88 -1.64
CA GLY A 89 8.04 -0.42 -1.83
C GLY A 89 7.87 -1.03 -3.22
N ALA A 90 7.27 -0.33 -4.18
CA ALA A 90 7.14 -0.78 -5.57
C ALA A 90 8.44 -0.54 -6.37
N THR A 91 9.58 -0.95 -5.81
CA THR A 91 10.91 -0.68 -6.39
C THR A 91 11.09 -1.34 -7.75
N THR A 92 10.64 -2.60 -7.90
CA THR A 92 10.74 -3.33 -9.18
C THR A 92 9.94 -2.65 -10.28
N PHE A 93 8.74 -2.15 -9.96
CA PHE A 93 7.93 -1.37 -10.91
C PHE A 93 8.65 -0.09 -11.36
N VAL A 94 9.28 0.63 -10.43
CA VAL A 94 10.03 1.85 -10.76
C VAL A 94 11.23 1.54 -11.66
N ASP A 95 11.93 0.43 -11.42
CA ASP A 95 13.06 0.03 -12.26
C ASP A 95 12.59 -0.25 -13.70
N TYR A 96 11.44 -0.89 -13.89
CA TYR A 96 10.82 -1.05 -15.21
C TYR A 96 10.41 0.28 -15.87
N LEU A 97 9.89 1.25 -15.10
CA LEU A 97 9.57 2.58 -15.64
C LEU A 97 10.82 3.29 -16.17
N ASN A 98 11.95 3.12 -15.47
CA ASN A 98 13.24 3.65 -15.89
C ASN A 98 13.73 3.00 -17.19
N GLU A 99 13.68 1.66 -17.28
CA GLU A 99 14.05 0.92 -18.50
C GLU A 99 13.17 1.27 -19.71
N ALA A 100 11.88 1.52 -19.47
CA ALA A 100 10.93 1.94 -20.50
C ALA A 100 11.08 3.41 -20.91
N GLY A 101 11.89 4.22 -20.20
CA GLY A 101 12.04 5.64 -20.46
C GLY A 101 10.78 6.47 -20.15
N LEU A 102 9.91 5.97 -19.26
CA LEU A 102 8.65 6.64 -18.92
C LEU A 102 8.77 7.60 -17.72
N THR A 103 9.84 7.48 -16.92
CA THR A 103 10.06 8.27 -15.70
C THR A 103 10.00 9.78 -15.96
N GLU A 104 10.64 10.28 -17.02
CA GLU A 104 10.65 11.71 -17.34
C GLU A 104 9.23 12.24 -17.58
N ARG A 105 8.42 11.50 -18.35
CA ARG A 105 7.01 11.87 -18.60
C ARG A 105 6.18 11.88 -17.32
N LEU A 106 6.40 10.91 -16.43
CA LEU A 106 5.67 10.79 -15.16
C LEU A 106 6.07 11.83 -14.12
N THR A 107 7.27 12.40 -14.23
CA THR A 107 7.78 13.46 -13.33
C THR A 107 7.54 14.87 -13.87
N THR A 108 7.22 15.01 -15.15
CA THR A 108 7.00 16.31 -15.80
C THR A 108 5.73 16.95 -15.25
N PRO A 109 5.80 18.18 -14.68
CA PRO A 109 4.62 18.90 -14.22
C PRO A 109 3.70 19.26 -15.39
N GLY A 110 2.40 18.96 -15.30
CA GLY A 110 1.42 19.43 -16.28
C GLY A 110 0.19 18.54 -16.45
N GLU A 111 0.31 17.25 -16.19
CA GLU A 111 -0.80 16.29 -16.31
C GLU A 111 -1.08 15.59 -14.98
N ALA A 112 -2.36 15.40 -14.66
CA ALA A 112 -2.76 14.56 -13.54
C ALA A 112 -2.60 13.09 -13.93
N ILE A 113 -1.69 12.41 -13.26
CA ILE A 113 -1.31 11.02 -13.51
C ILE A 113 -1.60 10.22 -12.24
N THR A 114 -1.96 8.95 -12.39
CA THR A 114 -2.31 8.10 -11.25
C THR A 114 -1.91 6.64 -11.47
N LEU A 115 -0.86 6.15 -10.83
CA LEU A 115 -0.30 4.84 -11.19
C LEU A 115 -0.88 3.69 -10.37
N PHE A 116 -1.19 2.57 -11.03
CA PHE A 116 -1.33 1.27 -10.37
C PHE A 116 0.04 0.59 -10.33
N ALA A 117 0.74 0.77 -9.22
CA ALA A 117 2.05 0.18 -9.01
C ALA A 117 1.91 -1.23 -8.41
N PRO A 118 2.27 -2.31 -9.13
CA PRO A 118 2.29 -3.65 -8.57
C PRO A 118 3.31 -3.76 -7.45
N THR A 119 3.05 -4.64 -6.48
CA THR A 119 4.04 -5.01 -5.46
C THR A 119 5.19 -5.79 -6.09
N ASN A 120 6.35 -5.82 -5.42
CA ASN A 120 7.50 -6.57 -5.90
C ASN A 120 7.20 -8.07 -6.00
N GLU A 121 6.35 -8.59 -5.11
CA GLU A 121 5.91 -9.98 -5.10
C GLU A 121 5.07 -10.33 -6.34
N ALA A 122 4.31 -9.36 -6.87
CA ALA A 122 3.52 -9.57 -8.09
C ALA A 122 4.39 -9.89 -9.32
N PHE A 123 5.65 -9.45 -9.33
CA PHE A 123 6.60 -9.77 -10.40
C PHE A 123 7.25 -11.15 -10.23
N GLN A 124 7.16 -11.77 -9.05
CA GLN A 124 7.71 -13.10 -8.77
C GLN A 124 6.75 -14.22 -9.20
N VAL A 125 5.44 -13.96 -9.21
CA VAL A 125 4.44 -14.93 -9.65
C VAL A 125 4.51 -15.02 -11.18
N ASN A 126 5.02 -16.17 -11.66
CA ASN A 126 5.31 -16.56 -13.05
C ASN A 126 4.43 -15.94 -14.15
N THR A 127 4.63 -14.65 -14.38
CA THR A 127 4.03 -13.90 -15.48
C THR A 127 5.08 -13.03 -16.18
N VAL A 128 6.36 -13.43 -16.09
CA VAL A 128 7.48 -12.83 -16.83
C VAL A 128 7.14 -12.73 -18.33
N PHE A 129 6.34 -13.66 -18.85
CA PHE A 129 5.87 -13.65 -20.23
C PHE A 129 4.84 -12.54 -20.57
N PHE A 130 3.91 -12.20 -19.66
CA PHE A 130 2.97 -11.09 -19.92
C PHE A 130 3.62 -9.73 -19.75
N PHE A 131 4.54 -9.56 -18.80
CA PHE A 131 5.14 -8.24 -18.54
C PHE A 131 6.08 -7.79 -19.66
N HIS A 132 6.81 -8.72 -20.29
CA HIS A 132 7.57 -8.42 -21.51
C HIS A 132 6.66 -8.00 -22.68
N LEU A 133 5.40 -8.45 -22.68
CA LEU A 133 4.37 -8.01 -23.64
C LEU A 133 3.81 -6.63 -23.30
N MET A 134 3.58 -6.33 -22.02
CA MET A 134 3.06 -5.04 -21.54
C MET A 134 4.05 -3.89 -21.73
N LEU A 135 5.35 -4.17 -21.62
CA LEU A 135 6.43 -3.20 -21.83
C LEU A 135 7.08 -3.33 -23.21
N ARG A 136 6.44 -4.03 -24.15
CA ARG A 136 6.90 -4.02 -25.53
C ARG A 136 6.86 -2.57 -26.00
N LYS A 137 8.03 -2.08 -26.40
CA LYS A 137 8.32 -0.72 -26.87
C LYS A 137 7.54 -0.42 -28.15
N ASP A 138 6.22 -0.28 -28.04
CA ASP A 138 5.36 0.12 -29.15
C ASP A 138 5.08 1.61 -28.99
N SER A 139 5.92 2.40 -29.65
CA SER A 139 5.95 3.87 -29.61
C SER A 139 4.65 4.53 -30.09
N THR A 140 3.63 3.77 -30.48
CA THR A 140 2.44 4.26 -31.17
C THR A 140 1.10 3.97 -30.49
N ASN A 141 1.04 3.14 -29.43
CA ASN A 141 -0.24 2.77 -28.81
C ASN A 141 -0.31 2.91 -27.27
N LEU A 142 0.65 3.61 -26.64
CA LEU A 142 0.67 3.88 -25.19
C LEU A 142 -0.37 4.95 -24.72
N GLY A 143 -1.39 5.22 -25.53
CA GLY A 143 -2.37 6.30 -25.29
C GLY A 143 -3.48 6.00 -24.27
N LYS A 144 -3.47 4.83 -23.62
CA LYS A 144 -4.49 4.48 -22.60
C LYS A 144 -3.89 3.70 -21.44
N ILE A 145 -2.92 4.28 -20.75
CA ILE A 145 -2.70 3.90 -19.37
C ILE A 145 -3.81 4.63 -18.59
N SER A 146 -4.90 3.92 -18.31
CA SER A 146 -5.92 4.43 -17.39
C SER A 146 -5.34 4.31 -15.99
N LEU A 147 -5.21 5.48 -15.39
CA LEU A 147 -4.35 5.71 -14.27
C LEU A 147 -5.28 5.97 -13.06
N HIS A 148 -5.26 5.11 -12.04
CA HIS A 148 -5.90 5.29 -10.73
C HIS A 148 -5.02 4.71 -9.61
N PHE A 149 -5.08 5.24 -8.38
CA PHE A 149 -4.17 4.90 -7.28
C PHE A 149 -4.90 3.97 -6.33
N VAL A 150 -4.60 2.68 -6.43
CA VAL A 150 -5.03 1.68 -5.46
C VAL A 150 -3.82 0.82 -5.14
N LYS A 151 -3.40 0.86 -3.87
CA LYS A 151 -2.46 -0.12 -3.33
C LYS A 151 -3.21 -1.46 -3.25
N LEU A 152 -2.87 -2.39 -4.14
CA LEU A 152 -3.34 -3.79 -4.09
C LEU A 152 -2.43 -4.61 -3.19
#